data_AF-A0A372YUF0-F1
#
_entry.id   AF-A0A372YUF0-F1
#
_cell.length_a   1.000
_cell.length_b   1.000
_cell.length_c   1.000
_cell.angle_alpha   90.00
_cell.angle_beta   90.00
_cell.angle_gamma   90.00
#
_symmetry.space_group_name_H-M   'P 1'
#
loop_
_entity.id
_entity.type
_entity.pdbx_description
1 polymer ?
#
loop_
_entity_poly.entity_id
_entity_poly.type
_entity_poly.pdbx_seq_one_letter_code
_entity_poly.pdbx_strand_id
1 'polypeptide(L)'
;MKNRLKKITAMLLSIGMLMTLCVGANVKAAEPETGSITIHKFKIKTQAEYNQFVNDQTKRGNGNEITDGSLDGLEVFPDITFTLTKIVDDGTKELKPSDALVTDTSFGSKKGTTDENGEYTFNNLPLGTYLLEEDDNPKVKTKMDPVIVYVPTYNPEYKEDNSKKMWLYDIHVYPKNLIHEDGPDIDKDVIQEGNNDAGVDMYAPFAWIIKTSVPTDISSAKVYKITDKLDERLEFVNIDDMKVVIKDKDGNYYDTFDFDYDYNFTNDKGTLTWNFSSFTKLASVPDGHVVITFYTKLKDNAELGTAIPNSAKLEYTNSQGHEYDPTSDVPEVHTGGIKLLKVDKSDHNLVLQGAEFQVFKTEADAKEKRNPIKIGDVDTFTSDENGIVEINGLAYGKLGDKASEGSTEYWIVETKAPERNGEKYNLLLEPLKVVVNATSHVDASKIHVYNALHNPDLPFTGGIGTIIFVIGGIALIGAAVVLNRKGSSKAVK
;
A
#
# COMPACT_ATOMS: atom_id res chain seq x y z
N MET A 1 15.06 -83.86 48.82
CA MET A 1 15.50 -83.35 47.50
C MET A 1 14.45 -83.67 46.45
N LYS A 2 13.65 -82.68 46.02
CA LYS A 2 12.92 -82.60 44.72
C LYS A 2 11.95 -81.41 44.65
N ASN A 3 11.60 -80.78 45.78
CA ASN A 3 10.78 -79.55 45.82
C ASN A 3 11.56 -78.24 46.10
N ARG A 4 12.89 -78.26 46.16
CA ARG A 4 13.73 -77.05 46.33
C ARG A 4 14.40 -76.57 45.03
N LEU A 5 14.23 -77.30 43.92
CA LEU A 5 14.88 -76.97 42.63
C LEU A 5 14.00 -76.10 41.70
N LYS A 6 12.69 -75.96 41.98
CA LYS A 6 11.78 -75.07 41.22
C LYS A 6 11.69 -73.64 41.75
N LYS A 7 12.31 -73.33 42.89
CA LYS A 7 12.35 -71.96 43.46
C LYS A 7 13.65 -71.20 43.15
N ILE A 8 14.64 -71.84 42.51
CA ILE A 8 15.94 -71.23 42.19
C ILE A 8 15.95 -70.66 40.76
N THR A 9 15.11 -71.16 39.85
CA THR A 9 14.99 -70.62 38.48
C THR A 9 14.10 -69.38 38.36
N ALA A 10 13.27 -69.06 39.37
CA ALA A 10 12.45 -67.84 39.40
C ALA A 10 13.17 -66.63 40.06
N MET A 11 14.28 -66.87 40.76
CA MET A 11 15.05 -65.82 41.46
C MET A 11 16.26 -65.32 40.65
N LEU A 12 16.64 -66.04 39.58
CA LEU A 12 17.68 -65.62 38.63
C LEU A 12 17.15 -64.76 37.46
N LEU A 13 15.83 -64.72 37.27
CA LEU A 13 15.15 -63.83 36.31
C LEU A 13 14.83 -62.44 36.88
N SER A 14 14.90 -62.26 38.21
CA SER A 14 14.69 -60.97 38.88
C SER A 14 15.97 -60.19 39.19
N ILE A 15 17.15 -60.79 38.95
CA ILE A 15 18.45 -60.11 39.03
C ILE A 15 18.89 -59.55 37.66
N GLY A 16 18.32 -60.06 36.56
CA GLY A 16 18.55 -59.55 35.20
C GLY A 16 17.73 -58.30 34.82
N MET A 17 16.84 -57.83 35.70
CA MET A 17 15.99 -56.65 35.46
C MET A 17 16.32 -55.49 36.42
N LEU A 18 17.57 -55.45 36.90
CA LEU A 18 18.11 -54.37 37.76
C LEU A 18 19.38 -53.73 37.18
N MET A 19 19.60 -53.83 35.86
CA MET A 19 20.67 -53.14 35.12
C MET A 19 20.13 -52.40 33.89
N THR A 20 19.05 -51.65 34.09
CA THR A 20 18.65 -50.59 33.15
C THR A 20 18.15 -49.37 33.91
N LEU A 21 18.91 -48.93 34.91
CA LEU A 21 19.02 -47.50 35.13
C LEU A 21 19.94 -46.99 34.02
N CYS A 22 19.37 -46.77 32.84
CA CYS A 22 19.86 -45.68 32.02
C CYS A 22 19.87 -44.47 32.94
N VAL A 23 21.06 -44.06 33.38
CA VAL A 23 21.29 -42.66 33.66
C VAL A 23 20.82 -42.00 32.39
N GLY A 24 19.62 -41.44 32.41
CA GLY A 24 19.19 -40.50 31.40
C GLY A 24 20.19 -39.37 31.51
N ALA A 25 21.29 -39.48 30.77
CA ALA A 25 22.01 -38.31 30.35
C ALA A 25 20.91 -37.48 29.69
N ASN A 26 20.49 -36.41 30.38
CA ASN A 26 19.72 -35.38 29.73
C ASN A 26 20.60 -34.97 28.55
N VAL A 27 20.29 -35.48 27.36
CA VAL A 27 20.93 -35.07 26.14
C VAL A 27 20.41 -33.66 25.93
N LYS A 28 21.04 -32.69 26.60
CA LYS A 28 20.88 -31.29 26.25
C LYS A 28 21.31 -31.20 24.79
N ALA A 29 20.46 -30.62 23.95
CA ALA A 29 20.84 -30.25 22.60
C ALA A 29 22.15 -29.44 22.70
N ALA A 30 23.10 -29.70 21.79
CA ALA A 30 24.33 -28.92 21.73
C ALA A 30 23.96 -27.43 21.60
N GLU A 31 24.57 -26.59 22.43
CA GLU A 31 24.39 -25.15 22.31
C GLU A 31 24.99 -24.66 20.99
N PRO A 32 24.40 -23.66 20.33
CA PRO A 32 24.94 -23.10 19.10
C PRO A 32 26.38 -22.60 19.28
N GLU A 33 27.24 -22.87 18.30
CA GLU A 33 28.62 -22.35 18.26
C GLU A 33 28.69 -20.91 17.71
N THR A 34 27.59 -20.44 17.13
CA THR A 34 27.43 -19.11 16.55
C THR A 34 26.08 -18.51 16.93
N GLY A 35 25.95 -17.21 16.76
CA GLY A 35 24.69 -16.47 16.88
C GLY A 35 24.52 -15.42 15.79
N SER A 36 23.55 -14.53 16.00
CA SER A 36 23.24 -13.44 15.10
C SER A 36 22.85 -12.17 15.85
N ILE A 37 23.01 -11.02 15.19
CA ILE A 37 22.44 -9.75 15.63
C ILE A 37 21.60 -9.21 14.48
N THR A 38 20.29 -9.07 14.71
CA THR A 38 19.33 -8.47 13.80
C THR A 38 19.00 -7.05 14.26
N ILE A 39 19.17 -6.10 13.37
CA ILE A 39 18.90 -4.69 13.57
C ILE A 39 17.54 -4.36 12.97
N HIS A 40 16.72 -3.68 13.76
CA HIS A 40 15.42 -3.14 13.38
C HIS A 40 15.47 -1.61 13.50
N LYS A 41 15.67 -0.91 12.38
CA LYS A 41 15.96 0.52 12.37
C LYS A 41 14.73 1.37 12.15
N PHE A 42 14.56 2.39 12.99
CA PHE A 42 13.48 3.36 12.86
C PHE A 42 13.98 4.80 12.80
N LYS A 43 13.22 5.64 12.11
CA LYS A 43 13.35 7.09 12.09
C LYS A 43 12.25 7.72 12.93
N ILE A 44 12.63 8.76 13.66
CA ILE A 44 11.75 9.57 14.50
C ILE A 44 11.82 10.98 13.97
N LYS A 45 10.65 11.57 13.71
CA LYS A 45 10.53 12.93 13.19
C LYS A 45 10.88 13.92 14.30
N THR A 46 10.11 13.90 15.39
CA THR A 46 10.17 14.96 16.41
C THR A 46 11.14 14.70 17.55
N GLN A 47 11.77 15.77 18.04
CA GLN A 47 12.62 15.71 19.23
C GLN A 47 11.85 15.23 20.48
N ALA A 48 10.58 15.62 20.63
CA ALA A 48 9.77 15.24 21.77
C ALA A 48 9.50 13.73 21.79
N GLU A 49 9.14 13.17 20.65
CA GLU A 49 8.94 11.73 20.47
C GLU A 49 10.27 10.96 20.63
N TYR A 50 11.36 11.47 20.09
CA TYR A 50 12.68 10.86 20.26
C TYR A 50 13.06 10.78 21.74
N ASN A 51 12.86 11.86 22.48
CA ASN A 51 13.09 11.88 23.93
C ASN A 51 12.20 10.90 24.67
N GLN A 52 10.95 10.69 24.23
CA GLN A 52 10.08 9.66 24.80
C GLN A 52 10.68 8.27 24.59
N PHE A 53 11.12 7.93 23.38
CA PHE A 53 11.72 6.62 23.09
C PHE A 53 13.04 6.37 23.81
N VAL A 54 13.89 7.38 23.96
CA VAL A 54 15.18 7.25 24.66
C VAL A 54 14.99 7.07 26.17
N ASN A 55 14.02 7.79 26.76
CA ASN A 55 13.79 7.81 28.21
C ASN A 55 12.84 6.72 28.70
N ASP A 56 11.99 6.18 27.83
CA ASP A 56 11.06 5.10 28.19
C ASP A 56 11.79 3.76 28.32
N GLN A 57 12.14 3.40 29.55
CA GLN A 57 12.78 2.12 29.87
C GLN A 57 11.85 0.92 29.65
N THR A 58 10.53 1.12 29.53
CA THR A 58 9.56 0.02 29.33
C THR A 58 9.49 -0.47 27.89
N LYS A 59 10.02 0.31 26.93
CA LYS A 59 10.04 0.00 25.49
C LYS A 59 11.44 -0.38 24.96
N ARG A 60 12.39 -0.68 25.85
CA ARG A 60 13.73 -1.12 25.43
C ARG A 60 13.70 -2.57 24.96
N GLY A 61 14.34 -2.83 23.82
CA GLY A 61 14.58 -4.19 23.36
C GLY A 61 15.39 -4.96 24.40
N ASN A 62 14.95 -6.18 24.68
CA ASN A 62 15.56 -7.05 25.69
C ASN A 62 16.41 -8.17 25.06
N GLY A 63 16.67 -8.05 23.74
CA GLY A 63 17.34 -9.04 22.91
C GLY A 63 16.39 -10.02 22.20
N ASN A 64 15.16 -10.20 22.68
CA ASN A 64 14.14 -10.99 21.96
C ASN A 64 13.53 -10.16 20.82
N GLU A 65 12.98 -10.87 19.84
CA GLU A 65 12.14 -10.26 18.82
C GLU A 65 10.83 -9.75 19.42
N ILE A 66 10.51 -8.49 19.16
CA ILE A 66 9.26 -7.84 19.55
C ILE A 66 8.21 -8.10 18.46
N THR A 67 7.16 -8.84 18.82
CA THR A 67 6.05 -9.24 17.90
C THR A 67 4.67 -8.86 18.45
N ASP A 68 4.60 -8.11 19.54
CA ASP A 68 3.37 -7.79 20.28
C ASP A 68 2.62 -6.54 19.77
N GLY A 69 3.10 -5.95 18.66
CA GLY A 69 2.54 -4.72 18.07
C GLY A 69 3.03 -3.44 18.73
N SER A 70 3.95 -3.49 19.71
CA SER A 70 4.50 -2.28 20.35
C SER A 70 5.36 -1.41 19.42
N LEU A 71 5.71 -1.93 18.24
CA LEU A 71 6.41 -1.22 17.17
C LEU A 71 5.45 -0.61 16.13
N ASP A 72 4.13 -0.85 16.26
CA ASP A 72 3.14 -0.37 15.30
C ASP A 72 3.16 1.16 15.23
N GLY A 73 3.16 1.69 14.01
CA GLY A 73 3.20 3.13 13.74
C GLY A 73 4.59 3.75 13.73
N LEU A 74 5.65 2.99 14.06
CA LEU A 74 7.02 3.45 13.83
C LEU A 74 7.38 3.38 12.35
N GLU A 75 8.04 4.43 11.85
CA GLU A 75 8.56 4.46 10.49
C GLU A 75 9.94 3.79 10.45
N VAL A 76 10.07 2.76 9.61
CA VAL A 76 11.35 2.08 9.37
C VAL A 76 12.34 3.00 8.65
N PHE A 77 13.64 2.73 8.81
CA PHE A 77 14.70 3.56 8.22
C PHE A 77 15.69 2.71 7.39
N PRO A 78 15.49 2.63 6.06
CA PRO A 78 16.43 1.99 5.15
C PRO A 78 17.73 2.79 5.00
N ASP A 79 18.74 2.15 4.40
CA ASP A 79 20.02 2.77 4.00
C ASP A 79 20.89 3.31 5.15
N ILE A 80 20.69 2.81 6.37
CA ILE A 80 21.54 3.15 7.51
C ILE A 80 22.61 2.07 7.69
N THR A 81 23.87 2.49 7.70
CA THR A 81 25.01 1.58 7.79
C THR A 81 25.50 1.45 9.22
N PHE A 82 25.73 0.20 9.62
CA PHE A 82 26.28 -0.20 10.90
C PHE A 82 27.64 -0.85 10.74
N THR A 83 28.53 -0.53 11.67
CA THR A 83 29.81 -1.19 11.84
C THR A 83 29.74 -2.07 13.09
N LEU A 84 30.02 -3.37 12.92
CA LEU A 84 30.09 -4.35 14.00
C LEU A 84 31.54 -4.78 14.18
N THR A 85 32.08 -4.55 15.38
CA THR A 85 33.45 -4.90 15.75
C THR A 85 33.44 -5.87 16.92
N LYS A 86 34.14 -6.99 16.82
CA LYS A 86 34.33 -7.88 17.98
C LYS A 86 35.39 -7.31 18.90
N ILE A 87 35.11 -7.26 20.20
CA ILE A 87 36.01 -6.69 21.20
C ILE A 87 36.46 -7.75 22.19
N VAL A 88 37.63 -7.54 22.77
CA VAL A 88 38.17 -8.43 23.80
C VAL A 88 37.50 -8.11 25.14
N ASP A 89 36.85 -9.11 25.71
CA ASP A 89 36.24 -9.05 27.04
C ASP A 89 36.96 -10.03 27.96
N ASP A 90 37.60 -9.49 29.01
CA ASP A 90 38.32 -10.27 30.02
C ASP A 90 37.44 -10.68 31.21
N GLY A 91 36.16 -10.29 31.20
CA GLY A 91 35.18 -10.61 32.23
C GLY A 91 35.40 -9.92 33.57
N THR A 92 36.32 -8.95 33.67
CA THR A 92 36.64 -8.29 34.94
C THR A 92 35.66 -7.19 35.33
N LYS A 93 34.91 -6.65 34.36
CA LYS A 93 33.91 -5.60 34.56
C LYS A 93 32.85 -5.65 33.47
N GLU A 94 31.73 -4.98 33.72
CA GLU A 94 30.77 -4.63 32.66
C GLU A 94 31.42 -3.66 31.68
N LEU A 95 31.39 -3.98 30.39
CA LEU A 95 32.00 -3.17 29.34
C LEU A 95 31.05 -2.06 28.90
N LYS A 96 31.58 -0.84 28.82
CA LYS A 96 30.92 0.28 28.15
C LYS A 96 31.51 0.48 26.77
N PRO A 97 30.81 1.14 25.83
CA PRO A 97 31.38 1.45 24.52
C PRO A 97 32.72 2.19 24.58
N SER A 98 32.90 3.07 25.58
CA SER A 98 34.18 3.76 25.82
C SER A 98 35.34 2.84 26.25
N ASP A 99 35.04 1.62 26.69
CA ASP A 99 36.04 0.61 27.11
C ASP A 99 36.50 -0.28 25.96
N ALA A 100 35.91 -0.16 24.76
CA ALA A 100 36.20 -0.97 23.57
C ALA A 100 37.56 -0.62 22.92
N LEU A 101 38.63 -0.57 23.72
CA LEU A 101 39.97 -0.14 23.31
C LEU A 101 40.77 -1.26 22.61
N VAL A 102 40.39 -2.53 22.81
CA VAL A 102 41.07 -3.70 22.25
C VAL A 102 40.10 -4.51 21.40
N THR A 103 40.28 -4.44 20.09
CA THR A 103 39.48 -5.17 19.10
C THR A 103 40.10 -6.53 18.81
N ASP A 104 39.28 -7.56 18.62
CA ASP A 104 39.73 -8.83 18.07
C ASP A 104 40.02 -8.65 16.56
N THR A 105 41.29 -8.42 16.24
CA THR A 105 41.74 -8.19 14.86
C THR A 105 41.54 -9.40 13.96
N SER A 106 41.33 -10.60 14.51
CA SER A 106 41.08 -11.82 13.72
C SER A 106 39.67 -11.88 13.15
N PHE A 107 38.70 -11.22 13.80
CA PHE A 107 37.33 -11.09 13.32
C PHE A 107 37.20 -9.96 12.28
N GLY A 108 37.97 -8.87 12.44
CA GLY A 108 37.84 -7.66 11.64
C GLY A 108 36.52 -6.90 11.90
N SER A 109 36.35 -5.69 11.36
CA SER A 109 35.06 -5.01 11.41
C SER A 109 34.16 -5.49 10.26
N LYS A 110 32.89 -5.78 10.55
CA LYS A 110 31.87 -6.04 9.52
C LYS A 110 30.99 -4.81 9.35
N LYS A 111 30.57 -4.53 8.11
CA LYS A 111 29.57 -3.50 7.82
C LYS A 111 28.30 -4.10 7.27
N GLY A 112 27.18 -3.47 7.58
CA GLY A 112 25.86 -3.85 7.12
C GLY A 112 24.96 -2.64 6.96
N THR A 113 24.12 -2.63 5.93
CA THR A 113 23.21 -1.51 5.64
C THR A 113 21.78 -2.03 5.67
N THR A 114 20.90 -1.30 6.34
CA THR A 114 19.49 -1.68 6.46
C THR A 114 18.78 -1.68 5.11
N ASP A 115 17.95 -2.69 4.88
CA ASP A 115 17.15 -2.84 3.67
C ASP A 115 15.88 -1.97 3.69
N GLU A 116 15.01 -2.12 2.69
CA GLU A 116 13.74 -1.38 2.55
C GLU A 116 12.80 -1.54 3.77
N ASN A 117 12.94 -2.61 4.55
CA ASN A 117 12.18 -2.84 5.79
C ASN A 117 12.88 -2.23 7.01
N GLY A 118 14.01 -1.54 6.83
CA GLY A 118 14.84 -1.04 7.92
C GLY A 118 15.59 -2.15 8.65
N GLU A 119 15.77 -3.32 8.04
CA GLU A 119 16.37 -4.48 8.69
C GLU A 119 17.76 -4.81 8.16
N TYR A 120 18.63 -5.30 9.05
CA TYR A 120 19.88 -5.95 8.64
C TYR A 120 20.29 -7.01 9.66
N THR A 121 20.78 -8.17 9.20
CA THR A 121 21.24 -9.23 10.09
C THR A 121 22.72 -9.56 9.88
N PHE A 122 23.51 -9.39 10.95
CA PHE A 122 24.84 -9.96 11.05
C PHE A 122 24.74 -11.44 11.44
N ASN A 123 24.82 -12.33 10.45
CA ASN A 123 24.70 -13.77 10.65
C ASN A 123 26.04 -14.45 10.98
N ASN A 124 25.95 -15.66 11.53
CA ASN A 124 27.08 -16.57 11.78
C ASN A 124 28.21 -15.90 12.60
N LEU A 125 27.83 -15.16 13.63
CA LEU A 125 28.77 -14.51 14.54
C LEU A 125 29.35 -15.55 15.51
N PRO A 126 30.68 -15.69 15.62
CA PRO A 126 31.28 -16.44 16.71
C PRO A 126 30.82 -15.90 18.05
N LEU A 127 30.69 -16.76 19.07
CA LEU A 127 30.31 -16.25 20.39
C LEU A 127 31.35 -15.24 20.91
N GLY A 128 30.88 -14.19 21.59
CA GLY A 128 31.70 -13.15 22.19
C GLY A 128 30.98 -11.80 22.30
N THR A 129 31.77 -10.78 22.58
CA THR A 129 31.30 -9.42 22.84
C THR A 129 31.56 -8.53 21.64
N TYR A 130 30.57 -7.72 21.27
CA TYR A 130 30.58 -6.89 20.09
C TYR A 130 30.27 -5.43 20.41
N LEU A 131 31.00 -4.51 19.78
CA LEU A 131 30.65 -3.10 19.69
C LEU A 131 29.87 -2.89 18.39
N LEU A 132 28.65 -2.38 18.51
CA LEU A 132 27.79 -1.99 17.40
C LEU A 132 27.75 -0.46 17.32
N GLU A 133 28.14 0.08 16.17
CA GLU A 133 28.22 1.51 15.89
C GLU A 133 27.41 1.85 14.64
N GLU A 134 26.76 3.00 14.65
CA GLU A 134 26.12 3.57 13.47
C GLU A 134 27.06 4.56 12.77
N ASP A 135 27.24 4.39 11.47
CA ASP A 135 28.03 5.30 10.64
C ASP A 135 27.27 6.63 10.44
N ASP A 136 28.00 7.72 10.14
CA ASP A 136 27.35 9.00 9.84
C ASP A 136 26.53 8.94 8.55
N ASN A 137 25.36 9.57 8.55
CA ASN A 137 24.44 9.61 7.41
C ASN A 137 23.82 11.01 7.28
N PRO A 138 23.75 11.60 6.06
CA PRO A 138 23.25 12.95 5.86
C PRO A 138 21.76 13.15 6.19
N LYS A 139 20.98 12.09 6.30
CA LYS A 139 19.56 12.14 6.71
C LYS A 139 19.37 12.15 8.23
N VAL A 140 20.45 11.92 8.99
CA VAL A 140 20.39 11.66 10.43
C VAL A 140 20.89 12.88 11.21
N LYS A 141 19.98 13.49 11.97
CA LYS A 141 20.29 14.58 12.90
C LYS A 141 20.91 14.06 14.19
N THR A 142 20.39 12.95 14.71
CA THR A 142 20.95 12.28 15.90
C THR A 142 20.91 10.79 15.68
N LYS A 143 22.09 10.18 15.57
CA LYS A 143 22.27 8.74 15.45
C LYS A 143 22.22 8.05 16.81
N MET A 144 22.14 6.72 16.83
CA MET A 144 22.28 5.99 18.09
C MET A 144 23.68 6.18 18.70
N ASP A 145 23.74 6.18 20.02
CA ASP A 145 25.01 5.99 20.73
C ASP A 145 25.53 4.56 20.48
N PRO A 146 26.86 4.36 20.39
CA PRO A 146 27.44 3.02 20.31
C PRO A 146 26.97 2.11 21.44
N VAL A 147 26.82 0.81 21.18
CA VAL A 147 26.33 -0.16 22.18
C VAL A 147 27.14 -1.44 22.19
N ILE A 148 27.28 -2.04 23.38
CA ILE A 148 27.87 -3.36 23.56
C ILE A 148 26.78 -4.43 23.47
N VAL A 149 26.98 -5.44 22.64
CA VAL A 149 26.09 -6.60 22.47
C VAL A 149 26.85 -7.89 22.74
N TYR A 150 26.29 -8.73 23.61
CA TYR A 150 26.85 -10.03 23.96
C TYR A 150 26.15 -11.13 23.15
N VAL A 151 26.92 -11.97 22.48
CA VAL A 151 26.41 -13.14 21.72
C VAL A 151 27.01 -14.41 22.33
N PRO A 152 26.24 -15.24 23.06
CA PRO A 152 24.85 -15.05 23.43
C PRO A 152 24.68 -14.04 24.58
N THR A 153 23.44 -13.62 24.83
CA THR A 153 23.06 -12.88 26.04
C THR A 153 21.98 -13.63 26.82
N TYR A 154 21.80 -13.34 28.10
CA TYR A 154 20.74 -13.95 28.90
C TYR A 154 19.37 -13.53 28.38
N ASN A 155 18.42 -14.47 28.32
CA ASN A 155 17.02 -14.14 28.07
C ASN A 155 16.37 -13.63 29.37
N PRO A 156 16.03 -12.33 29.47
CA PRO A 156 15.43 -11.79 30.68
C PRO A 156 13.99 -12.26 30.90
N GLU A 157 13.26 -12.67 29.85
CA GLU A 157 11.88 -13.16 29.93
C GLU A 157 11.79 -14.50 30.66
N TYR A 158 12.80 -15.36 30.48
CA TYR A 158 12.81 -16.72 31.02
C TYR A 158 13.78 -16.89 32.20
N LYS A 159 14.12 -15.80 32.89
CA LYS A 159 15.06 -15.81 34.02
C LYS A 159 14.66 -16.80 35.13
N GLU A 160 13.36 -17.05 35.31
CA GLU A 160 12.81 -17.93 36.35
C GLU A 160 12.24 -19.25 35.79
N ASP A 161 12.20 -19.44 34.47
CA ASP A 161 11.65 -20.63 33.81
C ASP A 161 12.77 -21.53 33.24
N ASN A 162 13.21 -22.49 34.05
CA ASN A 162 14.25 -23.46 33.67
C ASN A 162 13.83 -24.44 32.56
N SER A 163 12.57 -24.40 32.08
CA SER A 163 12.10 -25.21 30.94
C SER A 163 12.33 -24.53 29.58
N LYS A 164 12.68 -23.24 29.58
CA LYS A 164 12.89 -22.42 28.39
C LYS A 164 14.37 -22.15 28.15
N LYS A 165 14.71 -21.67 26.95
CA LYS A 165 16.10 -21.33 26.61
C LYS A 165 16.55 -20.11 27.41
N MET A 166 17.52 -20.33 28.30
CA MET A 166 18.11 -19.29 29.16
C MET A 166 18.95 -18.27 28.37
N TRP A 167 19.46 -18.66 27.20
CA TRP A 167 20.35 -17.85 26.37
C TRP A 167 19.69 -17.49 25.04
N LEU A 168 19.92 -16.25 24.62
CA LEU A 168 19.60 -15.71 23.31
C LEU A 168 20.87 -15.72 22.45
N TYR A 169 20.83 -16.48 21.36
CA TYR A 169 21.90 -16.52 20.36
C TYR A 169 21.54 -15.64 19.16
N ASP A 170 20.25 -15.49 18.87
CA ASP A 170 19.71 -14.57 17.87
C ASP A 170 19.17 -13.35 18.62
N ILE A 171 19.88 -12.23 18.47
CA ILE A 171 19.65 -11.03 19.27
C ILE A 171 19.05 -9.94 18.39
N HIS A 172 17.92 -9.40 18.81
CA HIS A 172 17.26 -8.30 18.13
C HIS A 172 17.52 -6.98 18.85
N VAL A 173 17.94 -5.97 18.08
CA VAL A 173 18.17 -4.60 18.55
C VAL A 173 17.32 -3.62 17.75
N TYR A 174 16.87 -2.56 18.40
CA TYR A 174 15.89 -1.63 17.83
C TYR A 174 16.41 -0.17 17.89
N PRO A 175 17.46 0.22 17.16
CA PRO A 175 18.01 1.57 17.20
C PRO A 175 17.10 2.60 16.52
N LYS A 176 17.04 3.82 17.08
CA LYS A 176 16.21 4.95 16.60
C LYS A 176 17.09 6.14 16.25
N ASN A 177 16.75 6.83 15.16
CA ASN A 177 17.38 8.11 14.81
C ASN A 177 16.38 9.25 14.87
N LEU A 178 16.83 10.41 15.34
CA LEU A 178 16.15 11.66 15.04
C LEU A 178 16.59 12.11 13.64
N ILE A 179 15.64 12.38 12.75
CA ILE A 179 15.92 12.94 11.43
C ILE A 179 15.88 14.48 11.46
N HIS A 180 16.31 15.11 10.38
CA HIS A 180 16.15 16.55 10.21
C HIS A 180 14.66 16.89 9.94
N GLU A 181 14.14 17.92 10.60
CA GLU A 181 12.72 18.34 10.49
C GLU A 181 12.55 19.69 9.78
N ASP A 182 13.64 20.41 9.54
CA ASP A 182 13.66 21.75 8.94
C ASP A 182 13.63 21.72 7.40
N GLY A 183 13.24 20.58 6.83
CA GLY A 183 13.14 20.39 5.39
C GLY A 183 11.83 20.87 4.79
N PRO A 184 11.72 20.89 3.46
CA PRO A 184 10.46 21.13 2.77
C PRO A 184 9.47 19.98 3.01
N ASP A 185 8.19 20.29 2.83
CA ASP A 185 7.09 19.34 2.82
C ASP A 185 6.62 19.09 1.38
N ILE A 186 5.93 17.98 1.19
CA ILE A 186 5.28 17.61 -0.07
C ILE A 186 3.87 17.09 0.20
N ASP A 187 2.93 17.50 -0.63
CA ASP A 187 1.53 17.12 -0.61
C ASP A 187 1.07 16.74 -2.02
N LYS A 188 0.00 15.94 -2.11
CA LYS A 188 -0.53 15.48 -3.39
C LYS A 188 -2.04 15.28 -3.38
N ASP A 189 -2.67 15.84 -4.40
CA ASP A 189 -4.11 15.80 -4.63
C ASP A 189 -4.47 15.25 -6.01
N VAL A 190 -5.76 14.99 -6.22
CA VAL A 190 -6.35 14.60 -7.51
C VAL A 190 -7.44 15.61 -7.92
N ILE A 191 -7.45 15.98 -9.20
CA ILE A 191 -8.39 16.90 -9.88
C ILE A 191 -8.32 18.36 -9.37
N GLN A 192 -8.32 18.58 -8.06
CA GLN A 192 -8.32 19.88 -7.41
C GLN A 192 -7.62 19.80 -6.04
N GLU A 193 -6.83 20.83 -5.69
CA GLU A 193 -6.16 20.94 -4.38
C GLU A 193 -7.13 20.72 -3.21
N GLY A 194 -6.71 19.92 -2.22
CA GLY A 194 -7.48 19.51 -1.06
C GLY A 194 -8.41 18.31 -1.27
N ASN A 195 -8.25 17.53 -2.34
CA ASN A 195 -9.06 16.34 -2.62
C ASN A 195 -8.17 15.13 -2.89
N ASN A 196 -8.39 14.08 -2.11
CA ASN A 196 -7.56 12.88 -2.18
C ASN A 196 -8.24 11.69 -2.88
N ASP A 197 -9.51 11.79 -3.26
CA ASP A 197 -10.24 10.67 -3.85
C ASP A 197 -11.10 11.15 -5.02
N ALA A 198 -11.12 10.42 -6.14
CA ALA A 198 -11.99 10.77 -7.27
C ALA A 198 -12.41 9.57 -8.15
N GLY A 199 -13.69 9.56 -8.51
CA GLY A 199 -14.18 8.73 -9.61
C GLY A 199 -13.88 9.34 -10.97
N VAL A 200 -13.27 8.56 -11.87
CA VAL A 200 -12.88 8.99 -13.21
C VAL A 200 -13.39 8.05 -14.30
N ASP A 201 -13.65 8.61 -15.48
CA ASP A 201 -14.01 7.82 -16.66
C ASP A 201 -12.73 7.20 -17.25
N MET A 202 -12.82 5.95 -17.70
CA MET A 202 -11.69 5.27 -18.33
C MET A 202 -11.31 5.97 -19.63
N TYR A 203 -10.00 6.05 -19.92
CA TYR A 203 -9.40 6.80 -21.03
C TYR A 203 -9.54 8.32 -20.99
N ALA A 204 -10.41 8.89 -20.15
CA ALA A 204 -10.49 10.34 -19.97
C ALA A 204 -9.28 10.84 -19.15
N PRO A 205 -8.62 11.93 -19.57
CA PRO A 205 -7.53 12.51 -18.79
C PRO A 205 -8.07 13.18 -17.52
N PHE A 206 -7.35 13.02 -16.42
CA PHE A 206 -7.60 13.70 -15.14
C PHE A 206 -6.27 14.17 -14.54
N ALA A 207 -6.34 15.19 -13.68
CA ALA A 207 -5.17 15.84 -13.11
C ALA A 207 -4.72 15.18 -11.80
N TRP A 208 -3.41 15.07 -11.63
CA TRP A 208 -2.75 14.99 -10.33
C TRP A 208 -2.09 16.33 -10.02
N ILE A 209 -2.04 16.68 -8.75
CA ILE A 209 -1.45 17.94 -8.29
C ILE A 209 -0.43 17.62 -7.20
N ILE A 210 0.84 17.93 -7.41
CA ILE A 210 1.88 17.85 -6.39
C ILE A 210 2.18 19.27 -5.91
N LYS A 211 2.19 19.48 -4.60
CA LYS A 211 2.54 20.75 -3.98
C LYS A 211 3.70 20.56 -3.03
N THR A 212 4.77 21.33 -3.17
CA THR A 212 5.91 21.30 -2.25
C THR A 212 6.13 22.67 -1.64
N SER A 213 6.62 22.73 -0.38
CA SER A 213 7.09 23.99 0.19
C SER A 213 8.49 24.34 -0.31
N VAL A 214 8.79 25.64 -0.33
CA VAL A 214 10.10 26.17 -0.74
C VAL A 214 10.85 26.64 0.51
N PRO A 215 11.94 25.95 0.92
CA PRO A 215 12.72 26.33 2.09
C PRO A 215 13.34 27.72 1.95
N THR A 216 13.48 28.44 3.06
CA THR A 216 14.11 29.78 3.05
C THR A 216 15.58 29.76 2.59
N ASP A 217 16.28 28.63 2.74
CA ASP A 217 17.68 28.46 2.36
C ASP A 217 17.88 27.90 0.93
N ILE A 218 16.80 27.77 0.15
CA ILE A 218 16.77 27.14 -1.19
C ILE A 218 17.80 27.69 -2.18
N SER A 219 18.18 28.97 -2.05
CA SER A 219 19.19 29.63 -2.90
C SER A 219 20.56 28.96 -2.88
N SER A 220 20.87 28.23 -1.81
CA SER A 220 22.14 27.54 -1.58
C SER A 220 22.02 26.02 -1.56
N ALA A 221 20.83 25.51 -1.86
CA ALA A 221 20.57 24.08 -1.91
C ALA A 221 21.35 23.39 -3.01
N LYS A 222 21.61 22.10 -2.81
CA LYS A 222 22.32 21.24 -3.76
C LYS A 222 21.34 20.45 -4.63
N VAL A 223 20.19 20.05 -4.08
CA VAL A 223 19.19 19.21 -4.75
C VAL A 223 17.78 19.70 -4.38
N TYR A 224 16.90 19.79 -5.37
CA TYR A 224 15.44 19.90 -5.21
C TYR A 224 14.77 19.16 -6.37
N LYS A 225 14.41 17.90 -6.11
CA LYS A 225 13.98 16.95 -7.15
C LYS A 225 12.71 16.23 -6.71
N ILE A 226 11.68 16.25 -7.54
CA ILE A 226 10.40 15.59 -7.26
C ILE A 226 10.29 14.36 -8.15
N THR A 227 9.92 13.23 -7.57
CA THR A 227 9.74 11.95 -8.28
C THR A 227 8.35 11.39 -7.99
N ASP A 228 7.68 10.89 -9.02
CA ASP A 228 6.35 10.30 -8.95
C ASP A 228 6.33 9.01 -9.77
N LYS A 229 6.16 7.87 -9.09
CA LYS A 229 6.10 6.56 -9.73
C LYS A 229 4.64 6.17 -9.91
N LEU A 230 4.16 6.27 -11.15
CA LEU A 230 2.79 5.93 -11.48
C LEU A 230 2.51 4.44 -11.26
N ASP A 231 1.32 4.15 -10.73
CA ASP A 231 0.74 2.81 -10.76
C ASP A 231 0.67 2.30 -12.20
N GLU A 232 0.87 1.00 -12.40
CA GLU A 232 0.89 0.41 -13.75
C GLU A 232 -0.44 0.58 -14.51
N ARG A 233 -1.55 0.83 -13.80
CA ARG A 233 -2.88 1.12 -14.34
C ARG A 233 -3.03 2.56 -14.83
N LEU A 234 -2.05 3.43 -14.59
CA LEU A 234 -2.04 4.83 -15.01
C LEU A 234 -1.09 5.04 -16.21
N GLU A 235 -1.52 5.88 -17.14
CA GLU A 235 -0.71 6.35 -18.27
C GLU A 235 -0.58 7.86 -18.20
N PHE A 236 0.66 8.37 -18.15
CA PHE A 236 0.95 9.78 -18.32
C PHE A 236 0.52 10.25 -19.71
N VAL A 237 -0.25 11.34 -19.79
CA VAL A 237 -0.85 11.80 -21.05
C VAL A 237 0.22 12.41 -21.97
N ASN A 238 0.76 13.58 -21.62
CA ASN A 238 1.87 14.21 -22.33
C ASN A 238 2.44 15.36 -21.48
N ILE A 239 3.61 15.86 -21.91
CA ILE A 239 4.29 16.98 -21.25
C ILE A 239 3.67 18.35 -21.59
N ASP A 240 3.07 18.51 -22.76
CA ASP A 240 2.55 19.80 -23.24
C ASP A 240 1.35 20.31 -22.41
N ASP A 241 0.57 19.39 -21.83
CA ASP A 241 -0.56 19.70 -20.94
C ASP A 241 -0.13 19.91 -19.48
N MET A 242 1.12 19.60 -19.13
CA MET A 242 1.63 19.75 -17.78
C MET A 242 1.86 21.22 -17.44
N LYS A 243 1.58 21.60 -16.18
CA LYS A 243 1.81 22.95 -15.68
C LYS A 243 2.63 22.91 -14.40
N VAL A 244 3.69 23.70 -14.33
CA VAL A 244 4.51 23.86 -13.12
C VAL A 244 4.52 25.33 -12.76
N VAL A 245 3.93 25.67 -11.61
CA VAL A 245 3.83 27.06 -11.15
C VAL A 245 4.52 27.25 -9.81
N ILE A 246 4.87 28.49 -9.53
CA ILE A 246 5.34 28.93 -8.23
C ILE A 246 4.29 29.85 -7.61
N LYS A 247 4.00 29.61 -6.33
CA LYS A 247 3.04 30.36 -5.53
C LYS A 247 3.75 30.99 -4.34
N ASP A 248 3.24 32.13 -3.88
CA ASP A 248 3.69 32.73 -2.62
C ASP A 248 3.21 31.93 -1.40
N LYS A 249 3.65 32.34 -0.21
CA LYS A 249 3.28 31.73 1.09
C LYS A 249 1.78 31.73 1.38
N ASP A 250 1.03 32.64 0.75
CA ASP A 250 -0.42 32.77 0.94
C ASP A 250 -1.20 31.97 -0.13
N GLY A 251 -0.48 31.26 -1.02
CA GLY A 251 -1.04 30.41 -2.06
C GLY A 251 -1.42 31.15 -3.35
N ASN A 252 -1.05 32.42 -3.51
CA ASN A 252 -1.32 33.16 -4.74
C ASN A 252 -0.32 32.78 -5.82
N TYR A 253 -0.79 32.73 -7.07
CA TYR A 253 0.07 32.56 -8.23
C TYR A 253 1.12 33.68 -8.29
N TYR A 254 2.38 33.30 -8.42
CA TYR A 254 3.51 34.24 -8.55
C TYR A 254 4.08 34.21 -9.98
N ASP A 255 4.45 33.01 -10.46
CA ASP A 255 5.02 32.82 -11.80
C ASP A 255 4.84 31.36 -12.28
N THR A 256 5.24 31.07 -13.52
CA THR A 256 5.31 29.71 -14.10
C THR A 256 6.76 29.30 -14.28
N PHE A 257 7.08 28.02 -14.09
CA PHE A 257 8.39 27.47 -14.40
C PHE A 257 8.49 27.02 -15.86
N ASP A 258 9.59 27.37 -16.53
CA ASP A 258 9.84 27.02 -17.92
C ASP A 258 10.61 25.68 -18.01
N PHE A 259 10.07 24.75 -18.80
CA PHE A 259 10.71 23.46 -19.10
C PHE A 259 12.06 23.65 -19.81
N ASP A 260 13.04 22.80 -19.49
CA ASP A 260 14.44 22.84 -19.96
C ASP A 260 15.25 24.09 -19.58
N TYR A 261 14.63 25.05 -18.87
CA TYR A 261 15.32 26.23 -18.34
C TYR A 261 15.35 26.20 -16.81
N ASP A 262 14.17 26.13 -16.19
CA ASP A 262 14.04 26.16 -14.74
C ASP A 262 14.11 24.79 -14.09
N TYR A 263 13.68 23.77 -14.82
CA TYR A 263 13.74 22.37 -14.42
C TYR A 263 13.85 21.48 -15.65
N ASN A 264 14.38 20.28 -15.45
CA ASN A 264 14.32 19.20 -16.44
C ASN A 264 13.26 18.19 -16.02
N PHE A 265 12.59 17.59 -17.00
CA PHE A 265 11.60 16.53 -16.76
C PHE A 265 11.94 15.26 -17.55
N THR A 266 11.76 14.11 -16.90
CA THR A 266 11.87 12.79 -17.55
C THR A 266 10.70 11.90 -17.16
N ASN A 267 10.32 11.01 -18.09
CA ASN A 267 9.41 9.90 -17.84
C ASN A 267 10.13 8.61 -18.20
N ASP A 268 10.73 7.94 -17.20
CA ASP A 268 11.34 6.62 -17.37
C ASP A 268 10.33 5.54 -16.96
N LYS A 269 9.64 4.98 -17.95
CA LYS A 269 8.67 3.88 -17.79
C LYS A 269 7.61 4.13 -16.69
N GLY A 270 7.06 5.34 -16.65
CA GLY A 270 6.04 5.73 -15.65
C GLY A 270 6.62 6.32 -14.37
N THR A 271 7.93 6.44 -14.25
CA THR A 271 8.57 7.24 -13.21
C THR A 271 8.79 8.66 -13.75
N LEU A 272 7.94 9.58 -13.31
CA LEU A 272 8.00 11.00 -13.63
C LEU A 272 8.99 11.68 -12.68
N THR A 273 9.91 12.48 -13.22
CA THR A 273 10.92 13.18 -12.40
C THR A 273 11.03 14.63 -12.84
N TRP A 274 10.91 15.56 -11.90
CA TRP A 274 11.17 16.99 -12.07
C TRP A 274 12.44 17.36 -11.30
N ASN A 275 13.49 17.72 -12.01
CA ASN A 275 14.76 18.14 -11.41
C ASN A 275 14.95 19.65 -11.59
N PHE A 276 14.77 20.43 -10.50
CA PHE A 276 14.83 21.88 -10.55
C PHE A 276 16.28 22.39 -10.55
N SER A 277 16.58 23.31 -11.45
CA SER A 277 17.90 23.95 -11.59
C SER A 277 17.90 25.44 -11.25
N SER A 278 16.76 26.12 -11.39
CA SER A 278 16.62 27.56 -11.09
C SER A 278 16.36 27.85 -9.61
N PHE A 279 17.35 27.62 -8.75
CA PHE A 279 17.25 27.96 -7.32
C PHE A 279 17.01 29.46 -7.05
N THR A 280 17.45 30.34 -7.94
CA THR A 280 17.18 31.79 -7.87
C THR A 280 15.70 32.11 -8.02
N LYS A 281 14.99 31.39 -8.89
CA LYS A 281 13.54 31.55 -9.10
C LYS A 281 12.77 30.97 -7.92
N LEU A 282 13.16 29.82 -7.40
CA LEU A 282 12.62 29.27 -6.16
C LEU A 282 12.77 30.26 -4.99
N ALA A 283 13.96 30.87 -4.85
CA ALA A 283 14.23 31.85 -3.79
C ALA A 283 13.43 33.16 -3.89
N SER A 284 12.66 33.38 -4.98
CA SER A 284 11.80 34.57 -5.10
C SER A 284 10.54 34.52 -4.22
N VAL A 285 10.19 33.34 -3.71
CA VAL A 285 9.08 33.13 -2.77
C VAL A 285 9.53 32.30 -1.55
N PRO A 286 10.28 32.89 -0.62
CA PRO A 286 10.59 32.20 0.63
C PRO A 286 9.30 31.75 1.32
N ASP A 287 9.28 30.51 1.80
CA ASP A 287 8.09 29.85 2.38
C ASP A 287 6.89 29.73 1.40
N GLY A 288 7.13 29.94 0.10
CA GLY A 288 6.14 29.70 -0.95
C GLY A 288 6.02 28.24 -1.34
N HIS A 289 5.44 28.00 -2.51
CA HIS A 289 5.17 26.66 -3.00
C HIS A 289 5.53 26.47 -4.46
N VAL A 290 6.02 25.28 -4.81
CA VAL A 290 5.96 24.78 -6.18
C VAL A 290 4.69 23.93 -6.32
N VAL A 291 3.92 24.13 -7.38
CA VAL A 291 2.73 23.33 -7.70
C VAL A 291 2.85 22.76 -9.10
N ILE A 292 2.89 21.44 -9.20
CA ILE A 292 2.93 20.68 -10.45
C ILE A 292 1.54 20.10 -10.68
N THR A 293 0.94 20.40 -11.82
CA THR A 293 -0.27 19.76 -12.31
C THR A 293 0.08 18.96 -13.55
N PHE A 294 -0.15 17.65 -13.51
CA PHE A 294 0.08 16.76 -14.65
C PHE A 294 -1.10 15.81 -14.85
N TYR A 295 -1.26 15.28 -16.06
CA TYR A 295 -2.44 14.51 -16.42
C TYR A 295 -2.12 13.05 -16.66
N THR A 296 -2.98 12.17 -16.15
CA THR A 296 -2.97 10.75 -16.48
C THR A 296 -4.33 10.31 -16.99
N LYS A 297 -4.39 9.14 -17.62
CA LYS A 297 -5.63 8.40 -17.91
C LYS A 297 -5.50 6.97 -17.41
N LEU A 298 -6.63 6.31 -17.18
CA LEU A 298 -6.66 4.88 -16.84
C LEU A 298 -6.37 4.02 -18.07
N LYS A 299 -5.59 2.95 -17.90
CA LYS A 299 -5.33 1.90 -18.88
C LYS A 299 -6.36 0.76 -18.77
N ASP A 300 -6.33 -0.13 -19.75
CA ASP A 300 -7.23 -1.31 -19.84
C ASP A 300 -7.13 -2.27 -18.64
N ASN A 301 -5.99 -2.32 -17.95
CA ASN A 301 -5.78 -3.16 -16.77
C ASN A 301 -6.31 -2.53 -15.47
N ALA A 302 -6.97 -1.36 -15.53
CA ALA A 302 -7.61 -0.75 -14.38
C ALA A 302 -8.79 -1.60 -13.89
N GLU A 303 -8.65 -2.19 -12.71
CA GLU A 303 -9.72 -2.94 -12.06
C GLU A 303 -10.88 -2.02 -11.64
N LEU A 304 -12.11 -2.41 -12.01
CA LEU A 304 -13.30 -1.66 -11.66
C LEU A 304 -13.61 -1.77 -10.16
N GLY A 305 -14.02 -0.67 -9.55
CA GLY A 305 -14.38 -0.62 -8.13
C GLY A 305 -13.21 -0.71 -7.16
N THR A 306 -11.97 -0.64 -7.67
CA THR A 306 -10.73 -0.69 -6.88
C THR A 306 -10.05 0.68 -6.92
N ALA A 307 -9.54 1.12 -5.76
CA ALA A 307 -8.73 2.32 -5.67
C ALA A 307 -7.38 2.15 -6.40
N ILE A 308 -6.98 3.19 -7.13
CA ILE A 308 -5.70 3.28 -7.84
C ILE A 308 -4.91 4.43 -7.19
N PRO A 309 -3.98 4.12 -6.26
CA PRO A 309 -3.27 5.14 -5.52
C PRO A 309 -2.19 5.80 -6.36
N ASN A 310 -1.80 7.01 -5.98
CA ASN A 310 -0.64 7.68 -6.54
C ASN A 310 0.06 8.52 -5.47
N SER A 311 1.39 8.55 -5.43
CA SER A 311 2.18 9.31 -4.44
C SER A 311 3.44 9.90 -5.05
N ALA A 312 3.97 10.97 -4.46
CA ALA A 312 5.20 11.61 -4.90
C ALA A 312 6.22 11.69 -3.76
N LYS A 313 7.49 11.84 -4.13
CA LYS A 313 8.63 12.00 -3.22
C LYS A 313 9.38 13.26 -3.60
N LEU A 314 9.79 14.05 -2.61
CA LEU A 314 10.73 15.15 -2.79
C LEU A 314 12.09 14.73 -2.25
N GLU A 315 13.15 14.87 -3.03
CA GLU A 315 14.53 14.76 -2.60
C GLU A 315 15.12 16.17 -2.50
N TYR A 316 15.47 16.57 -1.29
CA TYR A 316 16.06 17.87 -0.99
C TYR A 316 17.40 17.70 -0.28
N THR A 317 18.40 18.47 -0.71
CA THR A 317 19.70 18.53 -0.03
C THR A 317 20.06 19.99 0.18
N ASN A 318 20.21 20.39 1.44
CA ASN A 318 20.55 21.78 1.77
C ASN A 318 22.05 22.07 1.55
N SER A 319 22.47 23.31 1.81
CA SER A 319 23.87 23.74 1.68
C SER A 319 24.83 22.98 2.61
N GLN A 320 24.36 22.61 3.80
CA GLN A 320 25.13 21.83 4.79
C GLN A 320 25.32 20.36 4.37
N GLY A 321 24.56 19.91 3.37
CA GLY A 321 24.56 18.51 2.95
C GLY A 321 23.63 17.61 3.76
N HIS A 322 22.72 18.18 4.55
CA HIS A 322 21.63 17.40 5.12
C HIS A 322 20.65 17.01 4.02
N GLU A 323 20.19 15.77 4.07
CA GLU A 323 19.26 15.19 3.11
C GLU A 323 17.88 15.01 3.72
N TYR A 324 16.88 15.34 2.93
CA TYR A 324 15.46 15.25 3.29
C TYR A 324 14.74 14.55 2.15
N ASP A 325 13.88 13.60 2.49
CA ASP A 325 13.22 12.78 1.50
C ASP A 325 11.72 12.52 1.76
N PRO A 326 10.92 13.57 2.07
CA PRO A 326 9.52 13.40 2.42
C PRO A 326 8.70 12.83 1.26
N THR A 327 7.65 12.11 1.62
CA THR A 327 6.66 11.53 0.71
C THR A 327 5.32 12.21 0.92
N SER A 328 4.57 12.39 -0.16
CA SER A 328 3.26 13.02 -0.13
C SER A 328 2.19 12.14 0.54
N ASP A 329 1.02 12.72 0.74
CA ASP A 329 -0.23 11.97 0.84
C ASP A 329 -0.43 11.04 -0.37
N VAL A 330 -1.30 10.05 -0.21
CA VAL A 330 -1.57 9.01 -1.22
C VAL A 330 -3.00 9.13 -1.71
N PRO A 331 -3.30 10.10 -2.60
CA PRO A 331 -4.62 10.18 -3.22
C PRO A 331 -4.87 8.99 -4.15
N GLU A 332 -6.15 8.74 -4.45
CA GLU A 332 -6.61 7.64 -5.29
C GLU A 332 -7.62 8.08 -6.36
N VAL A 333 -7.64 7.32 -7.45
CA VAL A 333 -8.74 7.34 -8.40
C VAL A 333 -9.35 5.97 -8.57
N HIS A 334 -10.60 5.92 -8.96
CA HIS A 334 -11.30 4.68 -9.28
C HIS A 334 -12.26 4.87 -10.45
N THR A 335 -12.63 3.76 -11.06
CA THR A 335 -13.66 3.73 -12.11
C THR A 335 -14.58 2.54 -11.90
N GLY A 336 -15.80 2.63 -12.39
CA GLY A 336 -16.84 1.63 -12.21
C GLY A 336 -17.33 1.05 -13.52
N GLY A 337 -18.38 0.26 -13.43
CA GLY A 337 -19.05 -0.26 -14.60
C GLY A 337 -20.38 -0.87 -14.22
N ILE A 338 -21.13 -1.31 -15.21
CA ILE A 338 -22.44 -1.92 -15.02
C ILE A 338 -22.58 -3.10 -15.98
N LYS A 339 -23.18 -4.18 -15.48
CA LYS A 339 -23.58 -5.32 -16.31
C LYS A 339 -25.10 -5.43 -16.34
N LEU A 340 -25.64 -5.69 -17.52
CA LEU A 340 -27.06 -5.90 -17.75
C LEU A 340 -27.26 -7.28 -18.38
N LEU A 341 -28.35 -7.96 -18.02
CA LEU A 341 -28.77 -9.19 -18.66
C LEU A 341 -29.98 -8.95 -19.56
N LYS A 342 -29.79 -9.10 -20.86
CA LYS A 342 -30.81 -8.92 -21.89
C LYS A 342 -31.57 -10.22 -22.13
N VAL A 343 -32.88 -10.21 -21.88
CA VAL A 343 -33.72 -11.41 -21.93
C VAL A 343 -35.06 -11.16 -22.60
N ASP A 344 -35.68 -12.25 -23.04
CA ASP A 344 -37.06 -12.27 -23.52
C ASP A 344 -38.04 -12.01 -22.36
N LYS A 345 -39.10 -11.25 -22.64
CA LYS A 345 -40.12 -10.90 -21.64
C LYS A 345 -41.03 -12.06 -21.25
N SER A 346 -41.28 -13.00 -22.16
CA SER A 346 -42.15 -14.16 -21.97
C SER A 346 -41.38 -15.37 -21.45
N ASP A 347 -40.12 -15.52 -21.84
CA ASP A 347 -39.19 -16.53 -21.31
C ASP A 347 -37.94 -15.87 -20.73
N HIS A 348 -37.93 -15.64 -19.42
CA HIS A 348 -36.82 -14.95 -18.75
C HIS A 348 -35.49 -15.75 -18.75
N ASN A 349 -35.51 -17.03 -19.15
CA ASN A 349 -34.28 -17.83 -19.32
C ASN A 349 -33.70 -17.71 -20.73
N LEU A 350 -34.46 -17.15 -21.66
CA LEU A 350 -34.01 -16.90 -23.02
C LEU A 350 -33.27 -15.57 -23.08
N VAL A 351 -31.95 -15.65 -23.18
CA VAL A 351 -31.07 -14.49 -23.38
C VAL A 351 -31.12 -14.00 -24.83
N LEU A 352 -30.91 -12.69 -25.03
CA LEU A 352 -31.03 -12.05 -26.33
C LEU A 352 -29.74 -11.32 -26.71
N GLN A 353 -29.11 -11.79 -27.78
CA GLN A 353 -27.92 -11.20 -28.41
C GLN A 353 -28.29 -10.05 -29.37
N GLY A 354 -27.39 -9.09 -29.54
CA GLY A 354 -27.44 -8.11 -30.62
C GLY A 354 -28.30 -6.87 -30.35
N ALA A 355 -28.75 -6.67 -29.10
CA ALA A 355 -29.36 -5.42 -28.68
C ALA A 355 -28.26 -4.36 -28.46
N GLU A 356 -28.42 -3.16 -28.99
CA GLU A 356 -27.43 -2.07 -28.85
C GLU A 356 -27.94 -1.02 -27.85
N PHE A 357 -27.01 -0.53 -27.02
CA PHE A 357 -27.27 0.40 -25.93
C PHE A 357 -26.32 1.59 -25.96
N GLN A 358 -26.80 2.75 -25.54
CA GLN A 358 -25.99 3.94 -25.26
C GLN A 358 -26.24 4.43 -23.84
N VAL A 359 -25.26 5.12 -23.24
CA VAL A 359 -25.30 5.59 -21.85
C VAL A 359 -25.28 7.11 -21.79
N PHE A 360 -26.02 7.69 -20.86
CA PHE A 360 -26.20 9.13 -20.74
C PHE A 360 -26.08 9.57 -19.27
N LYS A 361 -25.57 10.79 -19.08
CA LYS A 361 -25.40 11.40 -17.74
C LYS A 361 -26.68 11.99 -17.17
N THR A 362 -27.70 12.25 -17.99
CA THR A 362 -28.99 12.82 -17.55
C THR A 362 -30.16 12.15 -18.25
N GLU A 363 -31.33 12.15 -17.60
CA GLU A 363 -32.58 11.64 -18.19
C GLU A 363 -32.98 12.41 -19.44
N ALA A 364 -32.77 13.74 -19.43
CA ALA A 364 -33.12 14.61 -20.55
C ALA A 364 -32.28 14.28 -21.79
N ASP A 365 -30.96 14.13 -21.63
CA ASP A 365 -30.07 13.71 -22.70
C ASP A 365 -30.45 12.31 -23.22
N ALA A 366 -30.83 11.39 -22.33
CA ALA A 366 -31.25 10.04 -22.69
C ALA A 366 -32.56 10.02 -23.50
N LYS A 367 -33.58 10.78 -23.09
CA LYS A 367 -34.87 10.88 -23.82
C LYS A 367 -34.70 11.50 -25.20
N GLU A 368 -33.81 12.47 -25.31
CA GLU A 368 -33.50 13.16 -26.58
C GLU A 368 -32.39 12.46 -27.39
N LYS A 369 -31.76 11.41 -26.84
CA LYS A 369 -30.62 10.67 -27.40
C LYS A 369 -29.47 11.57 -27.85
N ARG A 370 -29.13 12.56 -27.03
CA ARG A 370 -28.03 13.51 -27.27
C ARG A 370 -26.91 13.32 -26.27
N ASN A 371 -25.68 13.59 -26.67
CA ASN A 371 -24.49 13.49 -25.79
C ASN A 371 -24.32 12.11 -25.13
N PRO A 372 -24.31 10.99 -25.89
CA PRO A 372 -23.99 9.71 -25.31
C PRO A 372 -22.58 9.75 -24.73
N ILE A 373 -22.39 9.11 -23.57
CA ILE A 373 -21.09 8.94 -22.94
C ILE A 373 -20.26 8.03 -23.82
N LYS A 374 -19.03 8.49 -24.10
CA LYS A 374 -18.00 7.71 -24.76
C LYS A 374 -17.02 7.19 -23.72
N ILE A 375 -16.78 5.89 -23.75
CA ILE A 375 -15.66 5.27 -23.05
C ILE A 375 -14.57 5.05 -24.09
N GLY A 376 -13.56 5.92 -24.09
CA GLY A 376 -12.63 6.04 -25.20
C GLY A 376 -13.38 6.43 -26.48
N ASP A 377 -13.30 5.59 -27.51
CA ASP A 377 -14.01 5.80 -28.78
C ASP A 377 -15.36 5.06 -28.87
N VAL A 378 -15.78 4.35 -27.82
CA VAL A 378 -16.98 3.52 -27.80
C VAL A 378 -18.13 4.25 -27.10
N ASP A 379 -19.23 4.48 -27.82
CA ASP A 379 -20.50 4.98 -27.25
C ASP A 379 -21.65 3.96 -27.34
N THR A 380 -21.42 2.81 -27.98
CA THR A 380 -22.44 1.80 -28.25
C THR A 380 -22.01 0.44 -27.71
N PHE A 381 -22.85 -0.16 -26.88
CA PHE A 381 -22.59 -1.42 -26.18
C PHE A 381 -23.62 -2.46 -26.58
N THR A 382 -23.18 -3.65 -26.97
CA THR A 382 -24.05 -4.66 -27.58
C THR A 382 -24.20 -5.86 -26.64
N SER A 383 -25.40 -6.42 -26.55
CA SER A 383 -25.60 -7.68 -25.82
C SER A 383 -24.93 -8.85 -26.55
N ASP A 384 -24.11 -9.60 -25.82
CA ASP A 384 -23.36 -10.73 -26.35
C ASP A 384 -24.23 -12.00 -26.52
N GLU A 385 -23.61 -13.14 -26.85
CA GLU A 385 -24.31 -14.43 -27.01
C GLU A 385 -25.00 -14.93 -25.73
N ASN A 386 -24.55 -14.47 -24.57
CA ASN A 386 -25.15 -14.75 -23.26
C ASN A 386 -26.16 -13.67 -22.85
N GLY A 387 -26.47 -12.72 -23.75
CA GLY A 387 -27.31 -11.56 -23.50
C GLY A 387 -26.68 -10.55 -22.55
N ILE A 388 -25.40 -10.65 -22.24
CA ILE A 388 -24.73 -9.73 -21.31
C ILE A 388 -24.32 -8.47 -22.06
N VAL A 389 -24.63 -7.32 -21.47
CA VAL A 389 -24.10 -6.02 -21.89
C VAL A 389 -23.15 -5.54 -20.80
N GLU A 390 -21.87 -5.35 -21.14
CA GLU A 390 -20.87 -4.80 -20.23
C GLU A 390 -20.54 -3.37 -20.62
N ILE A 391 -20.68 -2.46 -19.66
CA ILE A 391 -20.34 -1.05 -19.80
C ILE A 391 -19.35 -0.74 -18.69
N ASN A 392 -18.06 -0.77 -19.03
CA ASN A 392 -16.95 -0.61 -18.09
C ASN A 392 -16.34 0.79 -18.24
N GLY A 393 -15.74 1.32 -17.19
CA GLY A 393 -15.01 2.58 -17.22
C GLY A 393 -15.83 3.84 -16.93
N LEU A 394 -16.95 3.74 -16.22
CA LEU A 394 -17.77 4.89 -15.83
C LEU A 394 -17.31 5.47 -14.48
N ALA A 395 -17.07 6.78 -14.42
CA ALA A 395 -16.85 7.50 -13.18
C ALA A 395 -18.03 7.31 -12.21
N TYR A 396 -17.75 7.18 -10.91
CA TYR A 396 -18.80 7.16 -9.89
C TYR A 396 -18.37 7.88 -8.60
N GLY A 397 -19.34 8.33 -7.82
CA GLY A 397 -19.07 9.14 -6.63
C GLY A 397 -18.89 10.63 -6.97
N LYS A 398 -18.78 11.42 -5.91
CA LYS A 398 -18.40 12.83 -5.95
C LYS A 398 -16.89 12.95 -5.71
N LEU A 399 -16.32 14.11 -6.05
CA LEU A 399 -14.95 14.42 -5.67
C LEU A 399 -14.81 14.33 -4.15
N GLY A 400 -13.80 13.60 -3.68
CA GLY A 400 -13.56 13.26 -2.27
C GLY A 400 -14.26 11.98 -1.78
N ASP A 401 -15.12 11.35 -2.58
CA ASP A 401 -15.66 10.03 -2.23
C ASP A 401 -14.60 8.96 -2.53
N LYS A 402 -14.37 8.05 -1.58
CA LYS A 402 -13.54 6.86 -1.80
C LYS A 402 -14.23 5.87 -2.73
N ALA A 403 -13.45 5.01 -3.37
CA ALA A 403 -13.96 3.89 -4.17
C ALA A 403 -15.06 3.07 -3.45
N SER A 404 -14.93 2.84 -2.14
CA SER A 404 -15.92 2.05 -1.38
C SER A 404 -17.22 2.78 -1.03
N GLU A 405 -17.27 4.10 -1.22
CA GLU A 405 -18.31 4.99 -0.68
C GLU A 405 -19.15 5.66 -1.78
N GLY A 406 -18.53 5.93 -2.94
CA GLY A 406 -19.17 6.63 -4.04
C GLY A 406 -20.26 5.84 -4.78
N SER A 407 -21.20 6.56 -5.37
CA SER A 407 -22.11 6.03 -6.41
C SER A 407 -22.63 7.14 -7.31
N THR A 408 -22.97 6.81 -8.57
CA THR A 408 -23.49 7.77 -9.56
C THR A 408 -24.63 7.17 -10.37
N GLU A 409 -25.66 7.97 -10.63
CA GLU A 409 -26.79 7.59 -11.47
C GLU A 409 -26.48 7.83 -12.95
N TYR A 410 -26.90 6.89 -13.80
CA TYR A 410 -26.80 6.97 -15.25
C TYR A 410 -28.11 6.52 -15.90
N TRP A 411 -28.30 6.87 -17.18
CA TRP A 411 -29.44 6.46 -17.98
C TRP A 411 -28.97 5.68 -19.20
N ILE A 412 -29.54 4.50 -19.43
CA ILE A 412 -29.20 3.60 -20.53
C ILE A 412 -30.37 3.53 -21.50
N VAL A 413 -30.11 3.71 -22.79
CA VAL A 413 -31.11 3.69 -23.85
C VAL A 413 -30.82 2.54 -24.79
N GLU A 414 -31.80 1.69 -25.04
CA GLU A 414 -31.74 0.74 -26.15
C GLU A 414 -31.91 1.50 -27.46
N THR A 415 -30.87 1.49 -28.30
CA THR A 415 -30.88 2.14 -29.61
C THR A 415 -31.29 1.18 -30.71
N LYS A 416 -31.08 -0.12 -30.50
CA LYS A 416 -31.50 -1.18 -31.41
C LYS A 416 -31.96 -2.41 -30.63
N ALA A 417 -33.20 -2.82 -30.86
CA ALA A 417 -33.75 -4.05 -30.33
C ALA A 417 -33.09 -5.29 -30.98
N PRO A 418 -32.99 -6.43 -30.26
CA PRO A 418 -32.43 -7.65 -30.81
C PRO A 418 -33.36 -8.26 -31.88
N GLU A 419 -32.79 -9.14 -32.70
CA GLU A 419 -33.51 -9.94 -33.69
C GLU A 419 -33.20 -11.42 -33.45
N ARG A 420 -34.21 -12.28 -33.56
CA ARG A 420 -34.05 -13.73 -33.41
C ARG A 420 -34.88 -14.44 -34.45
N ASN A 421 -34.29 -15.40 -35.18
CA ASN A 421 -34.96 -16.19 -36.21
C ASN A 421 -35.67 -15.35 -37.29
N GLY A 422 -35.16 -14.15 -37.61
CA GLY A 422 -35.78 -13.23 -38.57
C GLY A 422 -36.93 -12.39 -38.01
N GLU A 423 -37.24 -12.51 -36.72
CA GLU A 423 -38.26 -11.72 -36.04
C GLU A 423 -37.61 -10.68 -35.12
N LYS A 424 -38.08 -9.44 -35.24
CA LYS A 424 -37.55 -8.28 -34.52
C LYS A 424 -38.33 -8.07 -33.22
N TYR A 425 -37.61 -7.89 -32.12
CA TYR A 425 -38.20 -7.51 -30.83
C TYR A 425 -38.64 -6.04 -30.82
N ASN A 426 -39.59 -5.72 -29.93
CA ASN A 426 -39.96 -4.34 -29.66
C ASN A 426 -38.80 -3.57 -29.02
N LEU A 427 -38.57 -2.33 -29.47
CA LEU A 427 -37.59 -1.41 -28.88
C LEU A 427 -38.14 -0.81 -27.58
N LEU A 428 -37.30 -0.68 -26.56
CA LEU A 428 -37.64 0.06 -25.35
C LEU A 428 -37.88 1.54 -25.64
N LEU A 429 -38.99 2.08 -25.11
CA LEU A 429 -39.40 3.47 -25.33
C LEU A 429 -38.81 4.45 -24.32
N GLU A 430 -38.52 3.98 -23.10
CA GLU A 430 -38.03 4.81 -22.00
C GLU A 430 -36.60 4.43 -21.62
N PRO A 431 -35.75 5.42 -21.26
CA PRO A 431 -34.43 5.14 -20.71
C PRO A 431 -34.49 4.36 -19.39
N LEU A 432 -33.53 3.46 -19.19
CA LEU A 432 -33.32 2.73 -17.95
C LEU A 432 -32.40 3.53 -17.02
N LYS A 433 -32.90 3.91 -15.84
CA LYS A 433 -32.06 4.48 -14.77
C LYS A 433 -31.27 3.37 -14.07
N VAL A 434 -29.95 3.53 -13.96
CA VAL A 434 -29.03 2.63 -13.26
C VAL A 434 -28.14 3.39 -12.27
N VAL A 435 -27.55 2.67 -11.32
CA VAL A 435 -26.58 3.21 -10.35
C VAL A 435 -25.26 2.46 -10.52
N VAL A 436 -24.19 3.21 -10.78
CA VAL A 436 -22.82 2.70 -10.86
C VAL A 436 -22.11 2.93 -9.52
N ASN A 437 -21.43 1.89 -9.03
CA ASN A 437 -20.55 1.94 -7.86
C ASN A 437 -19.48 0.84 -7.95
N ALA A 438 -18.76 0.61 -6.84
CA ALA A 438 -17.69 -0.40 -6.78
C ALA A 438 -18.10 -1.84 -7.15
N THR A 439 -19.38 -2.20 -7.13
CA THR A 439 -19.84 -3.59 -7.31
C THR A 439 -20.90 -3.78 -8.39
N SER A 440 -21.33 -2.71 -9.04
CA SER A 440 -22.41 -2.74 -10.03
C SER A 440 -22.06 -3.54 -11.29
N HIS A 441 -20.77 -3.76 -11.56
CA HIS A 441 -20.27 -4.57 -12.67
C HIS A 441 -20.13 -6.06 -12.33
N VAL A 442 -20.29 -6.48 -11.07
CA VAL A 442 -19.91 -7.84 -10.63
C VAL A 442 -20.89 -8.90 -11.10
N ASP A 443 -22.17 -8.56 -11.27
CA ASP A 443 -23.23 -9.55 -11.53
C ASP A 443 -24.32 -8.99 -12.45
N ALA A 444 -24.38 -9.53 -13.67
CA ALA A 444 -25.35 -9.13 -14.69
C ALA A 444 -26.80 -9.51 -14.33
N SER A 445 -27.01 -10.54 -13.47
CA SER A 445 -28.35 -11.00 -13.07
C SER A 445 -29.07 -10.01 -12.14
N LYS A 446 -28.37 -8.97 -11.66
CA LYS A 446 -28.98 -7.92 -10.85
C LYS A 446 -29.85 -6.97 -11.66
N ILE A 447 -29.59 -6.81 -12.96
CA ILE A 447 -30.32 -5.88 -13.82
C ILE A 447 -30.77 -6.59 -15.09
N HIS A 448 -32.04 -7.00 -15.11
CA HIS A 448 -32.65 -7.62 -16.28
C HIS A 448 -33.29 -6.55 -17.18
N VAL A 449 -32.96 -6.62 -18.47
CA VAL A 449 -33.55 -5.78 -19.51
C VAL A 449 -34.40 -6.67 -20.42
N TYR A 450 -35.72 -6.48 -20.37
CA TYR A 450 -36.67 -7.33 -21.07
C TYR A 450 -37.13 -6.70 -22.38
N ASN A 451 -37.07 -7.45 -23.49
CA ASN A 451 -37.86 -7.09 -24.68
C ASN A 451 -38.94 -8.12 -24.95
N ALA A 452 -40.10 -7.64 -25.38
CA ALA A 452 -41.18 -8.49 -25.86
C ALA A 452 -41.08 -8.63 -27.39
N LEU A 453 -41.20 -9.86 -27.88
CA LEU A 453 -41.26 -10.14 -29.32
C LEU A 453 -42.56 -9.63 -29.94
N HIS A 454 -43.66 -9.73 -29.18
CA HIS A 454 -44.98 -9.23 -29.54
C HIS A 454 -45.55 -8.40 -28.40
N ASN A 455 -46.39 -7.43 -28.72
CA ASN A 455 -47.16 -6.74 -27.69
C ASN A 455 -48.14 -7.72 -27.05
N PRO A 456 -48.30 -7.72 -25.71
CA PRO A 456 -49.39 -8.46 -25.11
C PRO A 456 -50.73 -7.95 -25.69
N ASP A 457 -51.68 -8.86 -25.91
CA ASP A 457 -53.03 -8.48 -26.30
C ASP A 457 -53.57 -7.49 -25.25
N LEU A 458 -53.80 -6.25 -25.69
CA LEU A 458 -54.29 -5.20 -24.80
C LEU A 458 -55.78 -5.45 -24.51
N PRO A 459 -56.20 -5.69 -23.26
CA PRO A 459 -57.59 -5.44 -22.91
C PRO A 459 -57.84 -3.93 -23.04
N PHE A 460 -59.04 -3.55 -23.49
CA PHE A 460 -59.49 -2.15 -23.54
C PHE A 460 -59.55 -1.52 -22.13
N THR A 461 -58.41 -1.15 -21.54
CA THR A 461 -58.33 -0.27 -20.36
C THR A 461 -57.00 0.48 -20.37
N GLY A 462 -57.06 1.81 -20.33
CA GLY A 462 -55.89 2.69 -20.31
C GLY A 462 -55.15 2.63 -18.97
N GLY A 463 -53.85 2.32 -19.04
CA GLY A 463 -52.91 2.39 -17.93
C GLY A 463 -51.55 1.83 -18.35
N ILE A 464 -50.60 2.72 -18.66
CA ILE A 464 -49.23 2.39 -19.09
C ILE A 464 -48.47 1.78 -17.89
N GLY A 465 -48.03 0.53 -18.02
CA GLY A 465 -47.29 -0.17 -16.96
C GLY A 465 -46.10 -0.94 -17.51
N THR A 466 -44.95 -0.29 -17.61
CA THR A 466 -43.66 -0.96 -17.84
C THR A 466 -43.06 -1.30 -16.47
N ILE A 467 -43.21 -2.54 -16.01
CA ILE A 467 -42.62 -2.99 -14.74
C ILE A 467 -41.13 -3.31 -14.97
N ILE A 468 -40.26 -2.38 -14.59
CA ILE A 468 -38.83 -2.61 -14.38
C ILE A 468 -38.66 -3.00 -12.91
N PHE A 469 -38.21 -4.23 -12.62
CA PHE A 469 -37.75 -4.57 -11.27
C PHE A 469 -36.27 -4.22 -11.16
N VAL A 470 -35.97 -3.03 -10.63
CA VAL A 470 -34.64 -2.74 -10.08
C VAL A 470 -34.61 -3.40 -8.70
N ILE A 471 -33.92 -4.54 -8.54
CA ILE A 471 -33.67 -5.08 -7.21
C ILE A 471 -32.65 -4.16 -6.54
N GLY A 472 -33.15 -3.18 -5.79
CA GLY A 472 -32.38 -2.22 -5.01
C GLY A 472 -31.63 -2.90 -3.88
N GLY A 473 -30.49 -3.51 -4.19
CA GLY A 473 -29.57 -4.12 -3.22
C GLY A 473 -28.13 -3.60 -3.35
N ILE A 474 -27.93 -2.45 -3.99
CA ILE A 474 -26.59 -2.00 -4.42
C ILE A 474 -25.86 -1.18 -3.34
N ALA A 475 -26.57 -0.53 -2.41
CA ALA A 475 -25.95 0.30 -1.36
C ALA A 475 -25.44 -0.48 -0.13
N LEU A 476 -25.98 -1.67 0.18
CA LEU A 476 -25.64 -2.39 1.42
C LEU A 476 -24.51 -3.43 1.26
N ILE A 477 -24.16 -3.81 0.04
CA ILE A 477 -23.16 -4.87 -0.20
C ILE A 477 -21.72 -4.31 -0.24
N GLY A 478 -21.54 -3.04 -0.64
CA GLY A 478 -20.22 -2.38 -0.65
C GLY A 478 -19.56 -2.33 0.73
N ALA A 479 -20.33 -2.08 1.79
CA ALA A 479 -19.84 -2.13 3.16
C ALA A 479 -19.52 -3.56 3.64
N ALA A 480 -20.32 -4.56 3.25
CA ALA A 480 -20.18 -5.92 3.75
C ALA A 480 -18.99 -6.70 3.14
N VAL A 481 -18.68 -6.49 1.86
CA VAL A 481 -17.56 -7.18 1.18
C VAL A 481 -16.21 -6.62 1.62
N VAL A 482 -16.12 -5.31 1.88
CA VAL A 482 -14.90 -4.68 2.42
C VAL A 482 -14.65 -5.08 3.87
N LEU A 483 -15.70 -5.21 4.69
CA LEU A 483 -15.59 -5.72 6.06
C LEU A 483 -15.14 -7.19 6.10
N ASN A 484 -15.48 -8.01 5.10
CA ASN A 484 -15.09 -9.42 5.06
C ASN A 484 -13.65 -9.66 4.55
N ARG A 485 -13.05 -8.69 3.86
CA ARG A 485 -11.62 -8.72 3.50
C ARG A 485 -10.70 -8.29 4.65
N LYS A 486 -11.20 -7.52 5.63
CA LYS A 486 -10.48 -7.26 6.89
C LYS A 486 -10.64 -8.38 7.95
N GLY A 487 -11.54 -9.35 7.72
CA GLY A 487 -11.86 -10.40 8.69
C GLY A 487 -11.22 -11.77 8.48
N SER A 488 -10.47 -12.00 7.40
CA SER A 488 -10.09 -13.36 6.98
C SER A 488 -8.60 -13.75 7.15
N SER A 489 -7.81 -13.02 7.95
CA SER A 489 -6.44 -13.44 8.35
C SER A 489 -6.30 -13.94 9.80
N LYS A 490 -7.40 -14.34 10.46
CA LYS A 490 -7.32 -15.06 11.75
C LYS A 490 -8.32 -16.21 11.82
N ALA A 491 -7.98 -17.32 11.17
CA ALA A 491 -8.32 -18.66 11.64
C ALA A 491 -7.54 -19.68 10.82
N VAL A 492 -6.51 -20.30 11.42
CA VAL A 492 -6.36 -21.76 11.60
C VAL A 492 -4.97 -22.01 12.19
N LYS A 493 -5.00 -22.41 13.47
CA LYS A 493 -4.03 -23.15 14.30
C LYS A 493 -2.54 -22.77 14.28
#